data_AF-A0A1H8FBZ9-F1
#
_entry.id   AF-A0A1H8FBZ9-F1
#
_cell.length_a   1.000
_cell.length_b   1.000
_cell.length_c   1.000
_cell.angle_alpha   90.00
_cell.angle_beta   90.00
_cell.angle_gamma   90.00
#
_symmetry.space_group_name_H-M   'P 1'
#
loop_
_entity.id
_entity.type
_entity.pdbx_description
1 polymer ?
#
loop_
_entity_poly.entity_id
_entity_poly.type
_entity_poly.pdbx_seq_one_letter_code
_entity_poly.pdbx_strand_id
1 'polypeptide(L)'
;MFSFTNRKNWRAIIFFLLFACLSNYIVYQIIKPEQKSVHVNLVTDLSDQRKLAGLSHHIFVGKVISQAGTKSLGSLPETQFKVQVLQNIKGNLSGTIVVNQQGGYAPGSQLVLVEGDPLLQPGKTYLFATRYLKQENWHTVIPNYGDILLDSPVKQQNLLTQMKQAVEEQILFRANN
;
A
#
# COMPACT_ATOMS: atom_id res chain seq x y z
N MET A 1 31.59 18.39 44.03
CA MET A 1 30.38 17.87 44.69
C MET A 1 29.18 18.66 44.18
N PHE A 2 28.63 18.30 43.02
CA PHE A 2 27.44 18.98 42.47
C PHE A 2 26.20 18.22 42.91
N SER A 3 25.42 18.90 43.77
CA SER A 3 24.20 18.42 44.41
C SER A 3 23.09 18.18 43.39
N PHE A 4 22.36 17.09 43.61
CA PHE A 4 21.21 16.65 42.83
C PHE A 4 19.94 17.42 43.24
N THR A 5 18.97 17.48 42.33
CA THR A 5 17.51 17.64 42.55
C THR A 5 16.85 19.03 42.50
N ASN A 6 16.49 19.48 41.28
CA ASN A 6 15.25 20.25 41.08
C ASN A 6 14.09 19.28 40.76
N ARG A 7 13.70 18.43 41.74
CA ARG A 7 12.64 17.40 41.57
C ARG A 7 11.23 18.00 41.46
N LYS A 8 11.03 19.27 41.79
CA LYS A 8 9.69 19.90 41.90
C LYS A 8 9.09 20.22 40.53
N ASN A 9 9.91 20.54 39.53
CA ASN A 9 9.45 20.96 38.21
C ASN A 9 9.18 19.79 37.25
N TRP A 10 9.75 18.61 37.51
CA TRP A 10 9.61 17.47 36.60
C TRP A 10 8.19 16.89 36.57
N ARG A 11 7.48 16.93 37.72
CA ARG A 11 6.07 16.54 37.78
C ARG A 11 5.19 17.44 36.91
N ALA A 12 5.37 18.76 36.97
CA ALA A 12 4.63 19.72 36.14
C ALA A 12 4.92 19.53 34.64
N ILE A 13 6.17 19.28 34.27
CA ILE A 13 6.56 18.98 32.89
C ILE A 13 5.91 17.68 32.40
N ILE A 14 5.90 16.62 33.22
CA ILE A 14 5.25 15.34 32.88
C ILE A 14 3.74 15.53 32.70
N PHE A 15 3.07 16.27 33.59
CA PHE A 15 1.63 16.56 33.45
C PHE A 15 1.33 17.37 32.18
N PHE A 16 2.15 18.37 31.85
CA PHE A 16 1.99 19.15 30.62
C PHE A 16 2.17 18.29 29.36
N LEU A 17 3.19 17.42 29.34
CA LEU A 17 3.42 16.50 28.22
C LEU A 17 2.30 15.46 28.09
N LEU A 18 1.79 14.91 29.20
CA LEU A 18 0.65 13.99 29.17
C LEU A 18 -0.63 14.68 28.68
N PHE A 19 -0.86 15.93 29.11
CA PHE A 19 -2.01 16.71 28.65
C PHE A 19 -1.90 17.06 27.15
N ALA A 20 -0.73 17.48 26.68
CA ALA A 20 -0.48 17.76 25.26
C ALA A 20 -0.57 16.50 24.38
N CYS A 21 -0.19 15.34 24.92
CA CYS A 21 -0.33 14.05 24.25
C CYS A 21 -1.80 13.62 24.19
N LEU A 22 -2.53 13.78 25.30
CA LEU A 22 -3.95 13.46 25.38
C LEU A 22 -4.80 14.38 24.48
N SER A 23 -4.50 15.68 24.43
CA SER A 23 -5.21 16.61 23.54
C SER A 23 -4.94 16.31 22.07
N ASN A 24 -3.70 16.00 21.69
CA ASN A 24 -3.38 15.51 20.34
C ASN A 24 -4.11 14.21 20.01
N TYR A 25 -4.19 13.28 20.96
CA TYR A 25 -4.91 12.02 20.77
C TYR A 25 -6.41 12.25 20.57
N ILE A 26 -7.03 13.13 21.35
CA ILE A 26 -8.45 13.49 21.20
C ILE A 26 -8.70 14.15 19.85
N VAL A 27 -7.87 15.13 19.47
CA VAL A 27 -7.97 15.78 18.16
C VAL A 27 -7.85 14.74 17.05
N TYR A 28 -6.85 13.86 17.09
CA TYR A 28 -6.67 12.77 16.14
C TYR A 28 -7.93 11.90 15.96
N GLN A 29 -8.62 11.56 17.06
CA GLN A 29 -9.86 10.79 16.97
C GLN A 29 -11.02 11.56 16.33
N ILE A 30 -11.04 12.90 16.47
CA ILE A 30 -12.07 13.77 15.86
C ILE A 30 -11.83 13.97 14.36
N ILE A 31 -10.58 14.11 13.92
CA ILE A 31 -10.22 14.34 12.51
C ILE A 31 -9.96 13.05 11.72
N LYS A 32 -10.06 11.86 12.33
CA LYS A 32 -9.89 10.60 11.61
C LYS A 32 -10.96 10.48 10.52
N PRO A 33 -10.59 10.30 9.24
CA PRO A 33 -11.57 10.17 8.17
C PRO A 33 -12.42 8.92 8.41
N GLU A 34 -13.72 9.03 8.15
CA GLU A 34 -14.61 7.89 8.14
C GLU A 34 -14.09 6.87 7.12
N GLN A 35 -13.89 5.62 7.55
CA GLN A 35 -13.33 4.57 6.72
C GLN A 35 -14.43 3.59 6.31
N LYS A 36 -14.57 3.39 5.00
CA LYS A 36 -15.48 2.40 4.42
C LYS A 36 -14.67 1.36 3.65
N SER A 37 -14.83 0.09 4.01
CA SER A 37 -14.29 -1.01 3.21
C SER A 37 -15.34 -1.50 2.22
N VAL A 38 -14.94 -1.77 0.98
CA VAL A 38 -15.77 -2.37 -0.05
C VAL A 38 -15.19 -3.72 -0.44
N HIS A 39 -16.01 -4.76 -0.40
CA HIS A 39 -15.63 -6.11 -0.81
C HIS A 39 -16.04 -6.37 -2.27
N VAL A 40 -15.17 -7.05 -2.99
CA VAL A 40 -15.30 -7.48 -4.38
C VAL A 40 -15.21 -9.01 -4.44
N ASN A 41 -15.98 -9.62 -5.33
CA ASN A 41 -15.89 -11.06 -5.55
C ASN A 41 -14.62 -11.38 -6.35
N LEU A 42 -13.62 -11.94 -5.69
CA LEU A 42 -12.41 -12.42 -6.34
C LEU A 42 -12.70 -13.70 -7.11
N VAL A 43 -12.17 -13.79 -8.34
CA VAL A 43 -12.33 -14.96 -9.22
C VAL A 43 -11.53 -16.18 -8.74
N THR A 44 -10.62 -16.00 -7.78
CA THR A 44 -9.75 -17.03 -7.22
C THR A 44 -9.24 -16.61 -5.84
N ASP A 45 -8.78 -17.58 -5.05
CA ASP A 45 -7.96 -17.32 -3.86
C ASP A 45 -6.58 -16.80 -4.26
N LEU A 46 -6.29 -15.56 -3.87
CA LEU A 46 -5.05 -14.85 -4.19
C LEU A 46 -4.01 -14.91 -3.07
N SER A 47 -4.30 -15.64 -1.98
CA SER A 47 -3.28 -15.99 -0.98
C SER A 47 -2.28 -17.02 -1.51
N ASP A 48 -2.65 -17.83 -2.52
CA ASP A 48 -1.71 -18.66 -3.29
C ASP A 48 -0.92 -17.79 -4.27
N GLN A 49 0.38 -17.60 -3.99
CA GLN A 49 1.26 -16.75 -4.79
C GLN A 49 1.36 -17.19 -6.27
N ARG A 50 1.18 -18.48 -6.60
CA ARG A 50 1.21 -18.95 -7.99
C ARG A 50 0.00 -18.45 -8.77
N LYS A 51 -1.15 -18.35 -8.10
CA LYS A 51 -2.38 -17.79 -8.67
C LYS A 51 -2.29 -16.27 -8.79
N LEU A 52 -1.76 -15.60 -7.76
CA LEU A 52 -1.46 -14.17 -7.84
C LEU A 52 -0.50 -13.87 -9.00
N ALA A 53 0.57 -14.66 -9.14
CA ALA A 53 1.53 -14.52 -10.22
C ALA A 53 0.88 -14.74 -11.59
N GLY A 54 0.04 -15.78 -11.73
CA GLY A 54 -0.67 -16.08 -12.96
C GLY A 54 -1.68 -15.00 -13.38
N LEU A 55 -2.38 -14.38 -12.41
CA LEU A 55 -3.32 -13.29 -12.66
C LEU A 55 -2.61 -11.96 -12.99
N SER A 56 -1.38 -11.77 -12.50
CA SER A 56 -0.61 -10.54 -12.67
C SER A 56 0.01 -10.45 -14.07
N HIS A 57 -0.12 -9.28 -14.72
CA HIS A 57 0.66 -8.96 -15.91
C HIS A 57 2.11 -8.64 -15.55
N HIS A 58 2.31 -7.92 -14.43
CA HIS A 58 3.62 -7.48 -13.99
C HIS A 58 3.81 -7.71 -12.50
N ILE A 59 5.03 -8.12 -12.13
CA ILE A 59 5.46 -8.24 -10.73
C ILE A 59 6.83 -7.59 -10.59
N PHE A 60 6.98 -6.68 -9.63
CA PHE A 60 8.21 -5.91 -9.47
C PHE A 60 8.34 -5.34 -8.05
N VAL A 61 9.56 -5.05 -7.62
CA VAL A 61 9.82 -4.22 -6.44
C VAL A 61 9.90 -2.77 -6.87
N GLY A 62 9.19 -1.90 -6.17
CA GLY A 62 9.19 -0.47 -6.47
C GLY A 62 9.11 0.39 -5.21
N LYS A 63 9.69 1.59 -5.29
CA LYS A 63 9.54 2.63 -4.27
C LYS A 63 8.48 3.63 -4.70
N VAL A 64 7.50 3.87 -3.85
CA VAL A 64 6.50 4.92 -4.07
C VAL A 64 7.17 6.27 -3.88
N ILE A 65 7.16 7.09 -4.92
CA ILE A 65 7.77 8.42 -4.92
C ILE A 65 6.77 9.46 -4.42
N SER A 66 5.58 9.48 -5.02
CA SER A 66 4.52 10.43 -4.67
C SER A 66 3.17 9.91 -5.15
N GLN A 67 2.10 10.48 -4.61
CA GLN A 67 0.80 10.43 -5.28
C GLN A 67 0.88 11.24 -6.58
N ALA A 68 0.27 10.73 -7.64
CA ALA A 68 0.23 11.33 -8.97
C ALA A 68 -1.15 11.97 -9.25
N GLY A 69 -2.22 11.42 -8.69
CA GLY A 69 -3.58 11.92 -8.88
C GLY A 69 -4.62 10.98 -8.30
N THR A 70 -5.87 11.29 -8.58
CA THR A 70 -7.03 10.42 -8.37
C THR A 70 -7.88 10.43 -9.64
N LYS A 71 -8.45 9.27 -9.96
CA LYS A 71 -9.37 9.09 -11.09
C LYS A 71 -10.28 7.92 -10.76
N SER A 72 -11.58 8.05 -11.03
CA SER A 72 -12.55 6.98 -10.84
C SER A 72 -12.90 6.41 -12.22
N LEU A 73 -12.60 5.13 -12.47
CA LEU A 73 -13.10 4.46 -13.70
C LEU A 73 -14.52 3.92 -13.53
N GLY A 74 -15.02 3.88 -12.29
CA GLY A 74 -16.37 3.48 -11.94
C GLY A 74 -16.90 4.28 -10.75
N SER A 75 -17.69 3.62 -9.90
CA SER A 75 -18.29 4.24 -8.70
C SER A 75 -17.32 4.41 -7.53
N LEU A 76 -16.16 3.77 -7.57
CA LEU A 76 -15.15 3.84 -6.51
C LEU A 76 -14.02 4.80 -6.92
N PRO A 77 -13.46 5.56 -5.97
CA PRO A 77 -12.24 6.33 -6.22
C PRO A 77 -11.08 5.38 -6.52
N GLU A 78 -10.15 5.80 -7.37
CA GLU A 78 -8.85 5.14 -7.53
C GLU A 78 -7.74 6.19 -7.42
N THR A 79 -6.66 5.80 -6.77
CA THR A 79 -5.53 6.68 -6.45
C THR A 79 -4.31 6.24 -7.24
N GLN A 80 -3.71 7.16 -7.98
CA GLN A 80 -2.53 6.89 -8.78
C GLN A 80 -1.26 7.36 -8.07
N PHE A 81 -0.19 6.58 -8.19
CA PHE A 81 1.10 6.82 -7.58
C PHE A 81 2.22 6.73 -8.61
N LYS A 82 3.21 7.61 -8.51
CA LYS A 82 4.49 7.47 -9.21
C LYS A 82 5.35 6.47 -8.43
N VAL A 83 5.77 5.40 -9.09
CA VAL A 83 6.59 4.35 -8.50
C VAL A 83 7.86 4.17 -9.30
N GLN A 84 9.01 4.28 -8.65
CA GLN A 84 10.30 3.94 -9.25
C GLN A 84 10.49 2.43 -9.15
N VAL A 85 10.59 1.75 -10.29
CA VAL A 85 10.92 0.33 -10.36
C VAL A 85 12.37 0.14 -9.95
N LEU A 86 12.59 -0.73 -8.96
CA LEU A 86 13.91 -1.08 -8.44
C LEU A 86 14.37 -2.44 -8.97
N GLN A 87 13.43 -3.38 -9.10
CA GLN A 87 13.70 -4.73 -9.60
C GLN A 87 12.46 -5.29 -10.28
N ASN A 88 12.58 -5.69 -11.55
CA ASN A 88 11.54 -6.40 -12.26
C ASN A 88 11.62 -7.91 -11.98
N ILE A 89 10.48 -8.56 -11.74
CA ILE A 89 10.38 -10.01 -11.48
C ILE A 89 9.59 -10.71 -12.60
N LYS A 90 8.47 -10.12 -13.03
CA LYS A 90 7.66 -10.60 -14.15
C LYS A 90 7.24 -9.43 -15.05
N GLY A 91 7.30 -9.65 -16.36
CA GLY A 91 7.07 -8.64 -17.38
C GLY A 91 8.37 -7.90 -17.73
N ASN A 92 8.28 -6.66 -18.20
CA ASN A 92 9.45 -5.86 -18.58
C ASN A 92 9.28 -4.39 -18.20
N LEU A 93 9.32 -4.09 -16.90
CA LEU A 93 9.20 -2.73 -16.38
C LEU A 93 10.54 -2.18 -15.90
N SER A 94 10.73 -0.88 -16.12
CA SER A 94 11.89 -0.13 -15.65
C SER A 94 11.53 1.35 -15.50
N GLY A 95 12.39 2.12 -14.83
CA GLY A 95 12.17 3.55 -14.64
C GLY A 95 11.03 3.89 -13.67
N THR A 96 10.47 5.09 -13.80
CA THR A 96 9.29 5.53 -13.04
C THR A 96 8.03 5.26 -13.83
N ILE A 97 7.08 4.54 -13.23
CA ILE A 97 5.78 4.18 -13.82
C ILE A 97 4.63 4.69 -12.97
N VAL A 98 3.41 4.61 -13.51
CA VAL A 98 2.17 4.89 -12.77
C VAL A 98 1.57 3.58 -12.28
N VAL A 99 1.48 3.46 -10.95
CA VAL A 99 0.74 2.41 -10.27
C VAL A 99 -0.59 2.97 -9.80
N ASN A 100 -1.67 2.27 -10.14
CA ASN A 100 -3.03 2.62 -9.76
C ASN A 100 -3.49 1.69 -8.63
N GLN A 101 -4.15 2.23 -7.63
CA GLN A 101 -4.77 1.47 -6.54
C GLN A 101 -6.25 1.79 -6.50
N GLN A 102 -7.09 0.76 -6.44
CA GLN A 102 -8.52 0.95 -6.21
C GLN A 102 -8.75 1.33 -4.75
N GLY A 103 -9.53 2.38 -4.53
CA GLY A 103 -9.64 3.05 -3.24
C GLY A 103 -8.99 4.43 -3.24
N GLY A 104 -9.31 5.20 -2.21
CA GLY A 104 -8.92 6.60 -2.10
C GLY A 104 -9.93 7.41 -1.31
N TYR A 105 -9.79 8.72 -1.37
CA TYR A 105 -10.73 9.63 -0.71
C TYR A 105 -11.90 9.97 -1.64
N ALA A 106 -13.12 9.72 -1.15
CA ALA A 106 -14.36 10.19 -1.75
C ALA A 106 -14.64 11.66 -1.35
N PRO A 107 -15.59 12.35 -1.99
CA PRO A 107 -16.05 13.66 -1.54
C PRO A 107 -16.40 13.67 -0.05
N GLY A 108 -16.03 14.73 0.67
CA GLY A 108 -16.22 14.81 2.13
C GLY A 108 -15.15 14.10 2.96
N SER A 109 -14.00 13.74 2.35
CA SER A 109 -12.84 13.14 3.02
C SER A 109 -13.07 11.74 3.59
N GLN A 110 -14.11 11.03 3.17
CA GLN A 110 -14.32 9.63 3.51
C GLN A 110 -13.27 8.77 2.79
N LEU A 111 -12.55 7.94 3.55
CA LEU A 111 -11.58 6.99 3.00
C LEU A 111 -12.29 5.72 2.58
N VAL A 112 -12.21 5.38 1.30
CA VAL A 112 -12.74 4.13 0.73
C VAL A 112 -11.58 3.20 0.44
N LEU A 113 -11.59 2.01 1.06
CA LEU A 113 -10.61 0.95 0.81
C LEU A 113 -11.29 -0.23 0.13
N VAL A 114 -10.65 -0.81 -0.88
CA VAL A 114 -11.14 -2.04 -1.52
C VAL A 114 -10.48 -3.23 -0.86
N GLU A 115 -11.25 -4.22 -0.40
CA GLU A 115 -10.77 -5.34 0.41
C GLU A 115 -10.01 -4.94 1.68
N GLY A 116 -10.28 -3.75 2.23
CA GLY A 116 -9.55 -3.21 3.37
C GLY A 116 -8.09 -2.87 3.07
N ASP A 117 -7.69 -2.89 1.80
CA ASP A 117 -6.33 -2.65 1.34
C ASP A 117 -5.87 -1.22 1.66
N PRO A 118 -4.88 -1.02 2.56
CA PRO A 118 -4.42 0.31 2.93
C PRO A 118 -3.81 1.06 1.74
N LEU A 119 -4.00 2.38 1.68
CA LEU A 119 -3.38 3.18 0.63
C LEU A 119 -1.85 3.09 0.65
N LEU A 120 -1.26 2.99 -0.54
CA LEU A 120 0.19 3.08 -0.74
C LEU A 120 0.73 4.39 -0.17
N GLN A 121 1.92 4.30 0.44
CA GLN A 121 2.53 5.43 1.14
C GLN A 121 3.79 5.92 0.42
N PRO A 122 3.89 7.22 0.09
CA PRO A 122 5.13 7.82 -0.41
C PRO A 122 6.33 7.50 0.50
N GLY A 123 7.47 7.20 -0.13
CA GLY A 123 8.71 6.85 0.55
C GLY A 123 8.85 5.38 0.92
N LYS A 124 7.77 4.59 0.90
CA LYS A 124 7.80 3.15 1.19
C LYS A 124 8.10 2.33 -0.07
N THR A 125 8.63 1.13 0.16
CA THR A 125 8.98 0.17 -0.89
C THR A 125 8.10 -1.06 -0.75
N TYR A 126 7.57 -1.55 -1.87
CA TYR A 126 6.67 -2.70 -1.91
C TYR A 126 7.10 -3.67 -3.00
N LEU A 127 6.73 -4.93 -2.82
CA LEU A 127 6.54 -5.85 -3.94
C LEU A 127 5.14 -5.60 -4.51
N PHE A 128 5.07 -5.28 -5.79
CA PHE A 128 3.85 -5.03 -6.54
C PHE A 128 3.52 -6.22 -7.44
N ALA A 129 2.26 -6.64 -7.44
CA ALA A 129 1.65 -7.57 -8.38
C ALA A 129 0.44 -6.86 -9.02
N THR A 130 0.53 -6.60 -10.32
CA THR A 130 -0.36 -5.65 -11.00
C THR A 130 -0.92 -6.19 -12.31
N ARG A 131 -2.10 -5.68 -12.67
CA ARG A 131 -2.69 -5.82 -14.01
C ARG A 131 -2.53 -4.50 -14.75
N TYR A 132 -1.89 -4.57 -15.92
CA TYR A 132 -1.79 -3.42 -16.80
C TYR A 132 -3.12 -3.12 -17.50
N LEU A 133 -3.56 -1.86 -17.45
CA LEU A 133 -4.73 -1.35 -18.15
C LEU A 133 -4.26 -0.46 -19.31
N LYS A 134 -4.41 -0.95 -20.54
CA LYS A 134 -3.86 -0.30 -21.75
C LYS A 134 -4.51 1.06 -22.02
N GLN A 135 -5.81 1.20 -21.76
CA GLN A 135 -6.60 2.41 -22.04
C GLN A 135 -6.10 3.62 -21.24
N GLU A 136 -5.66 3.37 -20.00
CA GLU A 136 -5.17 4.41 -19.08
C GLU A 136 -3.64 4.45 -18.98
N ASN A 137 -2.98 3.45 -19.57
CA ASN A 137 -1.53 3.27 -19.51
C ASN A 137 -0.98 3.24 -18.06
N TRP A 138 -1.64 2.48 -17.17
CA TRP A 138 -1.20 2.30 -15.79
C TRP A 138 -1.25 0.85 -15.33
N HIS A 139 -0.63 0.59 -14.18
CA HIS A 139 -0.56 -0.72 -13.55
C HIS A 139 -1.45 -0.76 -12.31
N THR A 140 -2.62 -1.40 -12.40
CA THR A 140 -3.53 -1.53 -11.26
C THR A 140 -3.08 -2.64 -10.32
N VAL A 141 -2.88 -2.30 -9.05
CA VAL A 141 -2.60 -3.24 -7.96
C VAL A 141 -3.79 -4.17 -7.79
N ILE A 142 -3.51 -5.45 -7.59
CA ILE A 142 -4.52 -6.44 -7.18
C ILE A 142 -4.84 -6.17 -5.70
N PRO A 143 -6.06 -5.76 -5.32
CA PRO A 143 -6.34 -5.30 -3.96
C PRO A 143 -5.97 -6.33 -2.88
N ASN A 144 -5.38 -5.87 -1.76
CA ASN A 144 -5.04 -6.63 -0.55
C ASN A 144 -3.96 -7.73 -0.71
N TYR A 145 -3.64 -8.14 -1.94
CA TYR A 145 -2.64 -9.17 -2.22
C TYR A 145 -1.48 -8.67 -3.08
N GLY A 146 -1.70 -7.58 -3.82
CA GLY A 146 -0.82 -7.09 -4.87
C GLY A 146 0.21 -6.05 -4.43
N ASP A 147 0.25 -5.68 -3.15
CA ASP A 147 1.23 -4.75 -2.62
C ASP A 147 1.68 -5.19 -1.22
N ILE A 148 2.90 -5.73 -1.15
CA ILE A 148 3.46 -6.23 0.10
C ILE A 148 4.58 -5.29 0.55
N LEU A 149 4.40 -4.64 1.70
CA LEU A 149 5.39 -3.74 2.28
C LEU A 149 6.71 -4.47 2.59
N LEU A 150 7.81 -3.91 2.09
CA LEU A 150 9.17 -4.38 2.35
C LEU A 150 9.84 -3.49 3.39
N ASP A 151 9.69 -3.86 4.66
CA ASP A 151 10.16 -3.12 5.84
C ASP A 151 11.44 -3.70 6.47
N SER A 152 11.92 -4.86 6.00
CA SER A 152 13.17 -5.46 6.45
C SER A 152 13.88 -6.23 5.32
N PRO A 153 15.23 -6.27 5.32
CA PRO A 153 16.00 -6.99 4.32
C PRO A 153 15.68 -8.50 4.27
N VAL A 154 15.44 -9.12 5.42
CA VAL A 154 15.11 -10.56 5.51
C VAL A 154 13.76 -10.84 4.85
N LYS A 155 12.73 -10.04 5.16
CA LYS A 155 11.41 -10.16 4.53
C LYS A 155 11.50 -9.95 3.02
N GLN A 156 12.28 -8.96 2.59
CA GLN A 156 12.54 -8.71 1.17
C GLN A 156 13.17 -9.93 0.49
N GLN A 157 14.25 -10.49 1.03
CA GLN A 157 14.92 -11.63 0.39
C GLN A 157 14.01 -12.87 0.31
N ASN A 158 13.31 -13.20 1.40
CA ASN A 158 12.41 -14.36 1.43
C ASN A 158 11.25 -14.21 0.44
N LEU A 159 10.61 -13.05 0.43
CA LEU A 159 9.48 -12.80 -0.47
C LEU A 159 9.92 -12.78 -1.94
N LEU A 160 11.09 -12.21 -2.23
CA LEU A 160 11.64 -12.21 -3.59
C LEU A 160 11.91 -13.62 -4.11
N THR A 161 12.47 -14.49 -3.27
CA THR A 161 12.72 -15.90 -3.64
C THR A 161 11.40 -16.63 -3.90
N GLN A 162 10.44 -16.51 -2.97
CA GLN A 162 9.13 -17.15 -3.12
C GLN A 162 8.38 -16.66 -4.36
N MET A 163 8.38 -15.36 -4.60
CA MET A 163 7.68 -14.78 -5.75
C MET A 163 8.33 -15.16 -7.08
N LYS A 164 9.67 -15.23 -7.16
CA LYS A 164 10.35 -15.74 -8.36
C LYS A 164 9.93 -17.18 -8.68
N GLN A 165 9.93 -18.05 -7.68
CA GLN A 165 9.45 -19.43 -7.83
C GLN A 165 7.97 -19.47 -8.23
N ALA A 166 7.11 -18.64 -7.60
CA ALA A 166 5.69 -18.58 -7.92
C ALA A 166 5.42 -18.11 -9.36
N VAL A 167 6.29 -17.27 -9.94
CA VAL A 167 6.23 -16.87 -11.35
C VAL A 167 6.59 -18.01 -12.29
N GLU A 168 7.59 -18.83 -11.93
CA GLU A 168 7.97 -20.03 -12.70
C GLU A 168 6.85 -21.09 -12.66
N GLU A 169 6.21 -21.25 -11.51
CA GLU A 169 5.15 -22.25 -11.26
C GLU A 169 3.72 -21.68 -11.39
N GLN A 170 3.58 -20.52 -12.05
CA GLN A 170 2.32 -19.77 -12.05
C GLN A 170 1.13 -20.57 -12.61
N ILE A 171 -0.05 -20.34 -12.03
CA ILE A 171 -1.31 -20.93 -12.50
C ILE A 171 -2.00 -19.93 -13.41
N LEU A 172 -2.03 -20.21 -14.71
CA LEU A 172 -2.63 -19.32 -15.70
C LEU A 172 -4.17 -19.42 -15.70
N PHE A 173 -4.82 -18.26 -15.73
CA PHE A 173 -6.27 -18.16 -15.90
C PHE A 173 -6.58 -17.88 -17.38
N ARG A 174 -7.42 -18.71 -18.01
CA ARG A 174 -7.94 -18.40 -19.35
C ARG A 174 -8.91 -17.22 -19.25
N ALA A 175 -8.70 -16.20 -20.09
CA ALA A 175 -9.77 -15.28 -20.41
C ALA A 175 -10.80 -16.07 -21.24
N ASN A 176 -12.01 -16.23 -20.72
CA ASN A 176 -13.15 -16.56 -21.58
C ASN A 176 -13.42 -15.28 -22.38
N ASN A 177 -13.03 -15.30 -23.66
CA ASN A 177 -13.38 -14.26 -24.62
C ASN A 177 -14.89 -14.24 -24.86
#